data_AF-A0A3C0T9L0-F1
#
_entry.id   AF-A0A3C0T9L0-F1
#
_cell.length_a   1.000
_cell.length_b   1.000
_cell.length_c   1.000
_cell.angle_alpha   90.00
_cell.angle_beta   90.00
_cell.angle_gamma   90.00
#
_symmetry.space_group_name_H-M   'P 1'
#
loop_
_entity.id
_entity.type
_entity.pdbx_description
1 polymer ?
#
loop_
_entity_poly.entity_id
_entity_poly.type
_entity_poly.pdbx_seq_one_letter_code
_entity_poly.pdbx_strand_id
1 'polypeptide(L)'
;MADSHGFACIGHRGASGYEPENTLRSFSRAIEMKCSWIELDVHMADGHIMVIHDEDLSRTTNGKGKISESKYEYLSKLDAGEGEHIPTLPEVLALVDHRCRINIELKGEAIAEPVCAVL
;
A
#
# COMPACT_ATOMS: atom_id res chain seq x y z
N MET A 1 11.76 -10.48 -18.20
CA MET A 1 11.83 -11.95 -18.38
C MET A 1 10.84 -12.55 -17.40
N ALA A 2 9.78 -13.18 -17.89
CA ALA A 2 8.79 -13.85 -17.05
C ALA A 2 9.11 -15.35 -17.08
N ASP A 3 9.40 -15.94 -15.92
CA ASP A 3 9.47 -17.39 -15.78
C ASP A 3 8.08 -17.97 -16.07
N SER A 4 8.00 -18.82 -17.08
CA SER A 4 6.74 -19.35 -17.61
C SER A 4 6.26 -20.64 -16.94
N HIS A 5 6.85 -21.09 -15.82
CA HIS A 5 6.45 -22.34 -15.14
C HIS A 5 6.61 -22.36 -13.60
N GLY A 6 6.55 -21.20 -12.92
CA GLY A 6 6.67 -21.11 -11.44
C GLY A 6 5.44 -20.50 -10.75
N PHE A 7 5.25 -20.81 -9.46
CA PHE A 7 4.25 -20.12 -8.63
C PHE A 7 4.61 -18.63 -8.52
N ALA A 8 3.61 -17.74 -8.61
CA ALA A 8 3.81 -16.32 -8.34
C ALA A 8 4.12 -16.11 -6.85
N CYS A 9 5.28 -15.52 -6.56
CA CYS A 9 5.57 -15.02 -5.22
C CYS A 9 5.08 -13.57 -5.13
N ILE A 10 4.12 -13.36 -4.23
CA ILE A 10 3.47 -12.07 -3.97
C ILE A 10 3.83 -11.64 -2.54
N GLY A 11 4.48 -10.50 -2.41
CA GLY A 11 4.69 -9.86 -1.11
C GLY A 11 3.36 -9.27 -0.62
N HIS A 12 2.64 -10.00 0.23
CA HIS A 12 1.39 -9.56 0.84
C HIS A 12 1.64 -8.36 1.76
N ARG A 13 1.09 -7.20 1.36
CA ARG A 13 1.38 -5.88 1.96
C ARG A 13 2.87 -5.54 1.96
N GLY A 14 3.58 -5.96 0.92
CA GLY A 14 5.04 -5.95 0.80
C GLY A 14 5.72 -7.10 1.54
N ALA A 15 6.93 -6.87 2.07
CA ALA A 15 7.66 -7.81 2.91
C ALA A 15 7.22 -7.69 4.39
N SER A 16 5.91 -7.82 4.65
CA SER A 16 5.27 -7.54 5.95
C SER A 16 5.75 -8.40 7.13
N GLY A 17 6.45 -9.51 6.87
CA GLY A 17 7.15 -10.29 7.89
C GLY A 17 8.47 -9.68 8.37
N TYR A 18 8.98 -8.66 7.67
CA TYR A 18 10.28 -8.02 7.90
C TYR A 18 10.19 -6.52 8.15
N GLU A 19 9.19 -5.85 7.57
CA GLU A 19 9.00 -4.39 7.63
C GLU A 19 7.50 -4.08 7.88
N PRO A 20 7.14 -2.87 8.34
CA PRO A 20 5.75 -2.50 8.57
C PRO A 20 4.87 -2.66 7.33
N GLU A 21 3.73 -3.35 7.46
CA GLU A 21 2.85 -3.65 6.32
C GLU A 21 2.37 -2.39 5.58
N ASN A 22 2.15 -2.49 4.27
CA ASN A 22 1.60 -1.41 3.42
C ASN A 22 2.44 -0.10 3.41
N THR A 23 3.74 -0.17 3.75
CA THR A 23 4.67 0.98 3.69
C THR A 23 5.60 0.91 2.47
N LEU A 24 6.15 2.06 2.06
CA LEU A 24 7.14 2.13 0.98
C LEU A 24 8.37 1.27 1.30
N ARG A 25 8.82 1.28 2.56
CA ARG A 25 9.89 0.42 3.06
C ARG A 25 9.61 -1.07 2.88
N SER A 26 8.40 -1.53 3.21
CA SER A 26 7.99 -2.93 3.01
C SER A 26 7.95 -3.33 1.54
N PHE A 27 7.47 -2.44 0.66
CA PHE A 27 7.48 -2.69 -0.78
C PHE A 27 8.89 -2.70 -1.38
N SER A 28 9.76 -1.76 -0.96
CA SER A 28 11.17 -1.75 -1.40
C SER A 28 11.86 -3.05 -1.00
N ARG A 29 11.65 -3.51 0.24
CA ARG A 29 12.21 -4.76 0.73
C ARG A 29 11.72 -5.97 -0.07
N ALA A 30 10.44 -6.05 -0.42
CA ALA A 30 9.91 -7.12 -1.27
C ALA A 30 10.58 -7.15 -2.66
N ILE A 31 10.80 -5.99 -3.27
CA ILE A 31 11.49 -5.86 -4.56
C ILE A 31 12.97 -6.28 -4.43
N GLU A 32 13.65 -5.87 -3.37
CA GLU A 32 15.03 -6.28 -3.07
C GLU A 32 15.14 -7.80 -2.90
N MET A 33 14.15 -8.41 -2.25
CA MET A 33 14.00 -9.86 -2.08
C MET A 33 13.56 -10.60 -3.35
N LYS A 34 13.40 -9.89 -4.48
CA LYS A 34 13.04 -10.44 -5.80
C LYS A 34 11.62 -11.01 -5.88
N CYS A 35 10.69 -10.51 -5.07
CA CYS A 35 9.27 -10.81 -5.28
C CYS A 35 8.82 -10.30 -6.66
N SER A 36 8.21 -11.20 -7.44
CA SER A 36 7.69 -10.87 -8.77
C SER A 36 6.46 -9.96 -8.73
N TRP A 37 5.77 -9.97 -7.59
CA TRP A 37 4.59 -9.16 -7.30
C TRP A 37 4.67 -8.61 -5.89
N ILE A 38 4.09 -7.43 -5.69
CA ILE A 38 3.62 -6.99 -4.38
C ILE A 38 2.09 -6.97 -4.40
N GLU A 39 1.49 -7.11 -3.22
CA GLU A 39 0.08 -6.83 -2.99
C GLU A 39 -0.03 -5.69 -1.99
N LEU A 40 -1.08 -4.88 -2.14
CA LEU A 40 -1.38 -3.75 -1.28
C LEU A 40 -2.90 -3.53 -1.18
N ASP A 41 -3.31 -2.91 -0.09
CA ASP A 41 -4.71 -2.55 0.18
C ASP A 41 -4.93 -1.05 -0.02
N VAL A 42 -6.04 -0.65 -0.64
CA VAL A 42 -6.36 0.77 -0.81
C VAL A 42 -7.72 1.17 -0.25
N HIS A 43 -7.77 2.30 0.43
CA HIS A 43 -9.00 3.01 0.83
C HIS A 43 -9.01 4.43 0.25
N MET A 44 -10.21 5.00 0.11
CA MET A 44 -10.38 6.40 -0.28
C MET A 44 -10.46 7.29 0.97
N ALA A 45 -9.68 8.37 1.02
CA ALA A 45 -9.75 9.36 2.09
C ALA A 45 -9.41 10.77 1.59
N ASP A 46 -10.32 11.73 1.83
CA ASP A 46 -10.10 13.16 1.55
C ASP A 46 -9.55 13.44 0.13
N GLY A 47 -10.06 12.73 -0.88
CA GLY A 47 -9.62 12.87 -2.27
C GLY A 47 -8.33 12.13 -2.64
N HIS A 48 -7.74 11.35 -1.72
CA HIS A 48 -6.54 10.55 -1.94
C HIS A 48 -6.82 9.04 -1.82
N ILE A 49 -6.07 8.24 -2.60
CA ILE A 49 -6.08 6.78 -2.53
C ILE A 49 -4.97 6.36 -1.57
N MET A 50 -5.33 6.03 -0.34
CA MET A 50 -4.42 5.72 0.75
C MET A 50 -4.16 4.21 0.82
N VAL A 51 -2.91 3.82 1.07
CA VAL A 51 -2.49 2.42 1.12
C VAL A 51 -2.45 1.94 2.56
N ILE A 52 -3.50 1.26 2.99
CA ILE A 52 -3.70 0.75 4.35
C ILE A 52 -4.77 -0.34 4.32
N HIS A 53 -4.69 -1.34 5.18
CA HIS A 53 -5.66 -2.45 5.18
C HIS A 53 -6.96 -2.12 5.92
N ASP A 54 -6.83 -1.68 7.17
CA ASP A 54 -7.96 -1.53 8.09
C ASP A 54 -8.73 -0.24 7.84
N GLU A 55 -10.03 -0.25 8.13
CA GLU A 55 -10.81 0.98 8.21
C GLU A 55 -10.41 1.83 9.41
N ASP A 56 -10.00 1.22 10.53
CA ASP A 56 -9.56 1.90 11.73
C ASP A 56 -8.03 2.03 11.75
N LEU A 57 -7.55 3.23 12.08
CA LEU A 57 -6.13 3.58 12.01
C LEU A 57 -5.27 2.94 13.11
N SER A 58 -5.88 2.43 14.20
CA SER A 58 -5.15 2.14 15.44
C SER A 58 -4.29 0.87 15.43
N ARG A 59 -4.51 -0.07 14.50
CA ARG A 59 -3.73 -1.32 14.46
C ARG A 59 -2.32 -1.12 13.92
N THR A 60 -2.17 -0.35 12.84
CA THR A 60 -0.92 -0.22 12.08
C THR A 60 -0.34 1.19 12.12
N THR A 61 -0.98 2.12 12.83
CA THR A 61 -0.48 3.49 12.95
C THR A 61 -0.56 3.98 14.39
N ASN A 62 0.08 5.11 14.67
CA ASN A 62 -0.10 5.83 15.95
C ASN A 62 -1.38 6.70 16.00
N GLY A 63 -2.22 6.65 14.97
CA GLY A 63 -3.46 7.40 14.86
C GLY A 63 -4.68 6.70 15.47
N LYS A 64 -5.81 7.42 15.45
CA LYS A 64 -7.14 6.93 15.82
C LYS A 64 -8.20 7.43 14.85
N GLY A 65 -9.32 6.72 14.81
CA GLY A 65 -10.47 7.03 13.96
C GLY A 65 -10.44 6.24 12.66
N LYS A 66 -11.42 6.52 11.80
CA LYS A 66 -11.57 5.84 10.52
C LYS A 66 -10.82 6.54 9.40
N ILE A 67 -10.22 5.76 8.51
CA ILE A 67 -9.50 6.25 7.33
C ILE A 67 -10.39 7.14 6.44
N SER A 68 -11.62 6.70 6.15
CA SER A 68 -12.57 7.39 5.26
C SER A 68 -13.13 8.71 5.84
N GLU A 69 -13.02 8.90 7.15
CA GLU A 69 -13.48 10.11 7.87
C GLU A 69 -12.34 11.10 8.16
N SER A 70 -11.10 10.73 7.82
CA SER A 70 -9.89 11.48 8.17
C SER A 70 -9.41 12.39 7.05
N LYS A 71 -8.80 13.53 7.43
CA LYS A 71 -8.17 14.47 6.48
C LYS A 71 -6.77 14.02 6.08
N TYR A 72 -6.38 14.26 4.83
CA TYR A 72 -5.05 13.87 4.35
C TYR A 72 -3.92 14.50 5.17
N GLU A 73 -4.08 15.76 5.61
CA GLU A 73 -3.07 16.44 6.45
C GLU A 73 -2.84 15.71 7.79
N TYR A 74 -3.86 15.04 8.34
CA TYR A 74 -3.72 14.22 9.53
C TYR A 74 -3.06 12.88 9.18
N LEU A 75 -3.58 12.19 8.15
CA LEU A 75 -3.10 10.88 7.72
C LEU A 75 -1.62 10.87 7.33
N SER A 76 -1.17 11.89 6.60
CA SER A 76 0.22 12.04 6.15
C SER A 76 1.24 12.27 7.28
N LYS A 77 0.77 12.61 8.50
CA LYS A 77 1.61 12.81 9.69
C LYS A 77 1.64 11.60 10.61
N LEU A 78 0.83 10.57 10.34
CA LEU A 78 0.81 9.36 11.15
C LEU A 78 2.05 8.51 10.89
N ASP A 79 2.55 7.89 11.94
CA ASP A 79 3.60 6.88 11.86
C ASP A 79 2.92 5.53 11.64
N ALA A 80 3.09 4.94 10.46
CA ALA A 80 2.60 3.64 10.03
C ALA A 80 3.58 2.49 10.38
N GLY A 81 4.59 2.78 11.21
CA GLY A 81 5.61 1.86 11.67
C GLY A 81 7.01 2.33 11.28
N GLU A 82 7.92 2.31 12.25
CA GLU A 82 9.34 2.64 12.07
C GLU A 82 9.60 4.00 11.37
N GLY A 83 8.71 4.98 11.56
CA GLY A 83 8.84 6.32 11.00
C GLY A 83 8.31 6.47 9.56
N GLU A 84 7.72 5.42 8.98
CA GLU A 84 7.03 5.50 7.69
C GLU A 84 5.69 6.23 7.83
N HIS A 85 5.26 6.95 6.80
CA HIS A 85 3.88 7.45 6.70
C HIS A 85 2.98 6.43 6.01
N ILE A 86 1.66 6.63 6.08
CA ILE A 86 0.70 5.90 5.23
C ILE A 86 0.88 6.39 3.79
N PRO A 87 1.36 5.56 2.85
CA PRO A 87 1.60 6.04 1.50
C PRO A 87 0.30 6.18 0.71
N THR A 88 0.37 6.98 -0.34
CA THR A 88 -0.64 7.04 -1.39
C THR A 88 -0.33 6.03 -2.49
N LEU A 89 -1.33 5.60 -3.25
CA LEU A 89 -1.10 4.69 -4.38
C LEU A 89 -0.09 5.26 -5.40
N PRO A 90 -0.15 6.54 -5.81
CA PRO A 90 0.88 7.13 -6.68
C PRO A 90 2.31 7.05 -6.14
N GLU A 91 2.52 7.20 -4.83
CA GLU A 91 3.86 7.02 -4.22
C GLU A 91 4.33 5.58 -4.35
N VAL A 92 3.45 4.59 -4.14
CA VAL A 92 3.80 3.17 -4.32
C VAL A 92 4.09 2.86 -5.80
N LEU A 93 3.30 3.38 -6.74
CA LEU A 93 3.54 3.22 -8.18
C LEU A 93 4.89 3.79 -8.59
N ALA A 94 5.22 5.01 -8.13
CA ALA A 94 6.49 5.65 -8.37
C ALA A 94 7.67 4.90 -7.73
N LEU A 95 7.49 4.33 -6.54
CA LEU A 95 8.50 3.48 -5.92
C LEU A 95 8.71 2.20 -6.74
N VAL A 96 7.64 1.51 -7.13
CA VAL A 96 7.73 0.24 -7.86
C VAL A 96 8.42 0.44 -9.21
N ASP A 97 8.10 1.53 -9.93
CA ASP A 97 8.76 1.93 -11.17
C ASP A 97 8.93 0.76 -12.16
N HIS A 98 7.84 0.02 -12.38
CA HIS A 98 7.79 -1.17 -13.24
C HIS A 98 8.77 -2.32 -12.89
N ARG A 99 9.40 -2.29 -11.70
CA ARG A 99 10.36 -3.33 -11.24
C ARG A 99 9.68 -4.64 -10.85
N CYS A 100 8.41 -4.59 -10.44
CA CYS A 100 7.57 -5.76 -10.20
C CYS A 100 6.12 -5.46 -10.61
N ARG A 101 5.27 -6.49 -10.59
CA ARG A 101 3.82 -6.32 -10.76
C ARG A 101 3.16 -5.97 -9.44
N ILE A 102 1.94 -5.41 -9.50
CA ILE A 102 1.19 -4.97 -8.31
C ILE A 102 -0.20 -5.59 -8.38
N ASN A 103 -0.62 -6.21 -7.28
CA ASN A 103 -2.00 -6.58 -7.01
C ASN A 103 -2.61 -5.52 -6.07
N ILE A 104 -3.65 -4.82 -6.53
CA ILE A 104 -4.29 -3.75 -5.76
C ILE A 104 -5.62 -4.28 -5.21
N GLU A 105 -5.69 -4.52 -3.90
CA GLU A 105 -6.93 -4.88 -3.22
C GLU A 105 -7.76 -3.63 -2.93
N LEU A 106 -8.93 -3.53 -3.60
CA LEU A 106 -9.86 -2.43 -3.43
C LEU A 106 -10.66 -2.59 -2.14
N LYS A 107 -10.44 -1.72 -1.15
CA LYS A 107 -11.26 -1.65 0.06
C LYS A 107 -12.26 -0.49 -0.05
N GLY A 108 -13.51 -0.79 0.25
CA GLY A 108 -14.60 0.19 0.29
C GLY A 108 -15.28 0.46 -1.06
N GLU A 109 -16.33 1.27 -1.00
CA GLU A 109 -17.16 1.62 -2.15
C GLU A 109 -16.54 2.74 -3.00
N ALA A 110 -16.89 2.79 -4.28
CA ALA A 110 -16.53 3.86 -5.23
C ALA A 110 -15.01 4.12 -5.44
N ILE A 111 -14.12 3.23 -5.01
CA ILE A 111 -12.67 3.38 -5.16
C ILE A 111 -12.12 2.92 -6.53
N ALA A 112 -12.87 2.07 -7.24
CA ALA A 112 -12.41 1.47 -8.50
C ALA A 112 -12.10 2.52 -9.59
N GLU A 113 -12.98 3.51 -9.79
CA GLU A 113 -12.77 4.56 -10.79
C GLU A 113 -11.55 5.45 -10.46
N PRO A 114 -11.39 5.98 -9.24
CA PRO A 114 -10.16 6.69 -8.84
C PRO A 114 -8.88 5.88 -9.05
N VAL A 115 -8.88 4.59 -8.71
CA VAL A 115 -7.70 3.73 -8.92
C VAL A 115 -7.38 3.58 -10.40
N CYS A 116 -8.37 3.31 -11.26
CA CYS A 116 -8.15 3.24 -12.70
C CYS A 116 -7.59 4.53 -13.30
N ALA A 117 -7.92 5.70 -12.72
CA ALA A 117 -7.46 6.99 -13.22
C ALA A 117 -5.96 7.27 -12.98
N VAL A 118 -5.28 6.48 -12.14
CA VAL A 118 -3.87 6.68 -11.78
C VAL A 118 -2.94 5.56 -12.27
N LEU A 119 -3.47 4.55 -12.97
CA LEU A 119 -2.72 3.45 -13.59
C LEU A 119 -2.31 3.79 -15.03
#